data_AF-A0A2D0IPD3-F1
#
_entry.id   AF-A0A2D0IPD3-F1
#
_cell.length_a   1.000
_cell.length_b   1.000
_cell.length_c   1.000
_cell.angle_alpha   90.00
_cell.angle_beta   90.00
_cell.angle_gamma   90.00
#
_symmetry.space_group_name_H-M   'P 1'
#
loop_
_entity.id
_entity.type
_entity.pdbx_description
1 polymer ?
#
loop_
_entity_poly.entity_id
_entity_poly.type
_entity_poly.pdbx_seq_one_letter_code
_entity_poly.pdbx_strand_id
1 'polypeptide(L)'
;MRDIQLVMERWGAWASEGNSDVDWAPTAAGFKGLVPSTRKTRVQCCDDDGIAIDAAVLRLKKYNPYLFQLIVLHYIKASTLRTIGTKLGISHNEVSKRLQAAEGFIEGVLAVSGVTLELDKYVQKEVINWAGQTGLNCSM
;
A
#
# COMPACT_ATOMS: atom_id res chain seq x y z
N MET A 1 -6.52 -9.10 11.04
CA MET A 1 -6.03 -9.10 9.64
C MET A 1 -5.66 -7.66 9.32
N ARG A 2 -4.47 -7.43 8.75
CA ARG A 2 -3.98 -6.07 8.45
C ARG A 2 -4.70 -5.54 7.21
N ASP A 3 -5.12 -4.27 7.23
CA ASP A 3 -5.58 -3.61 6.02
C ASP A 3 -4.37 -3.21 5.15
N ILE A 4 -3.96 -4.14 4.29
CA ILE A 4 -2.79 -3.96 3.42
C ILE A 4 -2.91 -2.72 2.52
N GLN A 5 -4.12 -2.33 2.13
CA GLN A 5 -4.32 -1.15 1.28
C GLN A 5 -3.93 0.12 2.04
N LEU A 6 -4.35 0.24 3.30
CA LEU A 6 -3.98 1.37 4.16
C LEU A 6 -2.48 1.38 4.49
N VAL A 7 -1.86 0.20 4.69
CA VAL A 7 -0.40 0.10 4.85
C VAL A 7 0.31 0.65 3.61
N MET A 8 -0.10 0.21 2.43
CA MET A 8 0.50 0.61 1.16
C MET A 8 0.23 2.08 0.83
N GLU A 9 -0.90 2.65 1.23
CA GLU A 9 -1.20 4.08 1.11
C GLU A 9 -0.24 4.95 1.92
N ARG A 10 0.04 4.55 3.17
CA ARG A 10 0.96 5.26 4.07
C ARG A 10 2.41 5.11 3.63
N TRP A 11 2.80 3.91 3.20
CA TRP A 11 4.12 3.67 2.59
C TRP A 11 4.28 4.46 1.29
N GLY A 12 3.27 4.49 0.42
CA GLY A 12 3.32 5.24 -0.83
C GLY A 12 3.52 6.74 -0.61
N ALA A 13 2.91 7.29 0.45
CA ALA A 13 3.12 8.67 0.87
C ALA A 13 4.56 8.91 1.39
N TRP A 14 5.08 8.00 2.21
CA TRP A 14 6.46 8.03 2.70
C TRP A 14 7.49 7.92 1.55
N ALA A 15 7.29 6.99 0.63
CA ALA A 15 8.17 6.76 -0.52
C ALA A 15 8.16 7.94 -1.51
N SER A 16 7.00 8.53 -1.77
CA SER A 16 6.86 9.65 -2.73
C SER A 16 7.56 10.94 -2.30
N GLU A 17 7.85 11.11 -1.00
CA GLU A 17 8.59 12.27 -0.47
C GLU A 17 10.13 12.10 -0.57
N GLY A 18 10.60 11.02 -1.20
CA GLY A 18 12.03 10.76 -1.40
C GLY A 18 12.73 10.28 -0.12
N ASN A 19 12.00 9.56 0.73
CA ASN A 19 12.54 8.86 1.91
C ASN A 19 12.95 7.42 1.62
N SER A 20 12.55 6.86 0.46
CA SER A 20 13.09 5.58 -0.03
C SER A 20 14.39 5.85 -0.80
N ASP A 21 15.35 4.94 -0.66
CA ASP A 21 16.63 4.90 -1.39
C ASP A 21 16.47 4.66 -2.90
N VAL A 22 15.26 4.29 -3.32
CA VAL A 22 14.90 4.22 -4.73
C VAL A 22 14.33 5.59 -5.10
N ASP A 23 15.01 6.31 -6.00
CA ASP A 23 14.64 7.65 -6.46
C ASP A 23 13.20 7.67 -7.05
N TRP A 24 12.21 7.86 -6.19
CA TRP A 24 10.80 8.04 -6.54
C TRP A 24 10.42 9.51 -6.70
N ALA A 25 11.30 10.42 -6.25
CA ALA A 25 11.02 11.83 -6.18
C ALA A 25 10.88 12.42 -7.60
N PRO A 26 9.86 13.26 -7.85
CA PRO A 26 9.79 14.08 -9.06
C PRO A 26 10.86 15.18 -9.08
N THR A 27 11.55 15.40 -7.95
CA THR A 27 12.53 16.45 -7.74
C THR A 27 13.93 15.87 -7.80
N ALA A 28 14.79 16.42 -8.65
CA ALA A 28 16.21 16.04 -8.71
C ALA A 28 16.87 16.20 -7.33
N ALA A 29 17.71 15.23 -6.93
CA ALA A 29 18.33 15.15 -5.60
C ALA A 29 19.02 16.46 -5.12
N GLY A 30 19.43 17.34 -6.04
CA GLY A 30 20.04 18.65 -5.74
C GLY A 30 19.08 19.79 -5.36
N PHE A 31 17.76 19.60 -5.44
CA PHE A 31 16.75 20.62 -5.09
C PHE A 31 15.95 20.29 -3.81
N LYS A 32 16.33 19.22 -3.09
CA LYS A 32 15.68 18.81 -1.82
C LYS A 32 15.89 19.93 -0.78
N GLY A 33 14.85 20.75 -0.53
CA GLY A 33 14.86 21.86 0.43
C GLY A 33 14.68 23.27 -0.17
N LEU A 34 14.72 23.42 -1.50
CA LEU A 34 14.55 24.73 -2.18
C LEU A 34 13.14 24.95 -2.74
N VAL A 35 12.34 23.88 -2.88
CA VAL A 35 10.94 23.96 -3.30
C VAL A 35 10.08 23.89 -2.04
N PRO A 36 9.11 24.81 -1.83
CA PRO A 36 8.19 24.73 -0.71
C PRO A 36 7.56 23.34 -0.69
N SER A 37 7.62 22.66 0.45
CA SER A 37 6.94 21.38 0.68
C SER A 37 5.51 21.50 0.13
N THR A 38 5.25 20.82 -1.00
CA THR A 38 3.89 20.62 -1.45
C THR A 38 3.21 19.86 -0.32
N ARG A 39 2.27 20.53 0.34
CA ARG A 39 1.59 20.11 1.58
C ARG A 39 1.63 18.59 1.78
N LYS A 40 2.10 18.15 2.94
CA LYS A 40 1.95 16.78 3.44
C LYS A 40 0.46 16.43 3.54
N THR A 41 -0.17 16.08 2.42
CA THR A 41 -1.61 15.81 2.37
C THR A 41 -1.95 14.36 2.73
N ARG A 42 -0.98 13.45 2.61
CA ARG A 42 -1.16 12.02 2.89
C ARG A 42 -0.46 11.66 4.20
N VAL A 43 -1.15 10.91 5.05
CA VAL A 43 -0.56 10.34 6.28
C VAL A 43 0.55 9.38 5.91
N GLN A 44 1.73 9.57 6.48
CA GLN A 44 2.91 8.73 6.21
C GLN A 44 3.13 7.72 7.32
N CYS A 45 3.85 6.64 7.01
CA CYS A 45 4.41 5.74 8.02
C CYS A 45 5.72 6.31 8.60
N CYS A 46 6.22 5.72 9.69
CA CYS A 46 7.57 6.02 10.19
C CYS A 46 8.64 5.39 9.28
N ASP A 47 9.89 5.76 9.48
CA ASP A 47 11.01 5.28 8.66
C ASP A 47 11.23 3.77 8.78
N ASP A 48 11.13 3.20 9.99
CA ASP A 48 11.29 1.75 10.22
C ASP A 48 10.23 0.93 9.46
N ASP A 49 8.97 1.34 9.56
CA ASP A 49 7.86 0.74 8.80
C ASP A 49 8.06 0.91 7.30
N GLY A 50 8.50 2.11 6.88
CA GLY A 50 8.80 2.44 5.50
C GLY A 50 9.85 1.51 4.90
N ILE A 51 10.96 1.30 5.60
CA ILE A 51 12.06 0.42 5.20
C ILE A 51 11.62 -1.04 5.16
N ALA A 52 10.85 -1.49 6.15
CA ALA A 52 10.33 -2.86 6.18
C ALA A 52 9.41 -3.17 4.99
N ILE A 53 8.51 -2.24 4.67
CA ILE A 53 7.60 -2.38 3.53
C ILE A 53 8.38 -2.27 2.21
N ASP A 54 9.35 -1.36 2.11
CA ASP A 54 10.19 -1.21 0.92
C ASP A 54 10.98 -2.51 0.63
N ALA A 55 11.52 -3.16 1.67
CA ALA A 55 12.17 -4.46 1.52
C ALA A 55 11.22 -5.55 0.97
N ALA A 56 9.94 -5.55 1.37
CA ALA A 56 8.93 -6.46 0.83
C ALA A 56 8.59 -6.14 -0.63
N VAL A 57 8.46 -4.86 -0.96
CA VAL A 57 8.21 -4.38 -2.34
C VAL A 57 9.41 -4.70 -3.26
N LEU A 58 10.64 -4.61 -2.77
CA LEU A 58 11.84 -5.00 -3.52
C LEU A 58 11.90 -6.51 -3.80
N ARG A 59 11.35 -7.35 -2.91
CA ARG A 59 11.17 -8.78 -3.18
C ARG A 59 10.13 -9.01 -4.27
N LEU A 60 9.03 -8.24 -4.28
CA LEU A 60 8.04 -8.27 -5.36
C LEU A 60 8.67 -7.87 -6.70
N LYS A 61 9.55 -6.86 -6.73
CA LYS A 61 10.29 -6.45 -7.94
C LYS A 61 11.11 -7.60 -8.54
N LYS A 62 11.78 -8.39 -7.70
CA LYS A 62 12.57 -9.56 -8.13
C LYS A 62 11.67 -10.71 -8.61
N TYR A 63 10.53 -10.92 -7.96
CA TYR A 63 9.60 -11.98 -8.32
C TYR A 63 8.80 -11.68 -9.58
N ASN A 64 8.21 -10.48 -9.68
CA ASN A 64 7.39 -10.06 -10.79
C ASN A 64 7.50 -8.54 -11.00
N PRO A 65 8.38 -8.09 -11.92
CA PRO A 65 8.56 -6.67 -12.25
C PRO A 65 7.28 -5.96 -12.72
N TYR A 66 6.36 -6.70 -13.35
CA TYR A 66 5.10 -6.15 -13.85
C TYR A 66 4.15 -5.80 -12.69
N LEU A 67 4.01 -6.69 -11.70
CA LEU A 67 3.21 -6.40 -10.50
C LEU A 67 3.81 -5.26 -9.66
N PHE A 68 5.13 -5.22 -9.58
CA PHE A 68 5.85 -4.10 -8.97
C PHE A 68 5.52 -2.76 -9.66
N GLN A 69 5.48 -2.74 -11.01
CA GLN A 69 5.11 -1.54 -11.75
C GLN A 69 3.69 -1.06 -11.42
N LEU A 70 2.74 -1.98 -11.22
CA LEU A 70 1.38 -1.63 -10.79
C LEU A 70 1.37 -0.97 -9.41
N ILE A 71 2.11 -1.52 -8.44
CA ILE A 71 2.26 -0.93 -7.10
C ILE A 71 2.82 0.49 -7.17
N VAL A 72 3.90 0.70 -7.94
CA VAL A 72 4.50 2.02 -8.12
C VAL A 72 3.53 3.02 -8.76
N LEU A 73 2.84 2.61 -9.83
CA LEU A 73 1.86 3.47 -10.51
C LEU A 73 0.71 3.86 -9.58
N HIS A 74 0.22 2.92 -8.77
CA HIS A 74 -0.93 3.14 -7.91
C HIS A 74 -0.58 3.91 -6.64
N TYR A 75 0.38 3.43 -5.84
CA TYR A 75 0.64 3.94 -4.49
C TYR A 75 1.61 5.12 -4.44
N ILE A 76 2.61 5.15 -5.33
CA ILE A 76 3.61 6.23 -5.40
C ILE A 76 3.13 7.35 -6.33
N LYS A 77 2.72 7.01 -7.56
CA LYS A 77 2.25 8.00 -8.56
C LYS A 77 0.77 8.38 -8.41
N ALA A 78 0.05 7.82 -7.44
CA ALA A 78 -1.36 8.09 -7.18
C ALA A 78 -2.27 7.97 -8.43
N SER A 79 -1.93 7.07 -9.37
CA SER A 79 -2.72 6.86 -10.58
C SER A 79 -3.95 6.01 -10.27
N THR A 80 -5.11 6.43 -10.79
CA THR A 80 -6.35 5.63 -10.66
C THR A 80 -6.24 4.31 -11.43
N LEU A 81 -6.95 3.28 -10.99
CA LEU A 81 -7.00 1.98 -11.68
C LEU A 81 -7.46 2.12 -13.14
N ARG A 82 -8.38 3.06 -13.41
CA ARG A 82 -8.83 3.37 -14.77
C ARG A 82 -7.68 3.92 -15.62
N THR A 83 -6.93 4.89 -15.11
CA THR A 83 -5.76 5.45 -15.81
C THR A 83 -4.70 4.38 -16.09
N ILE A 84 -4.45 3.50 -15.12
CA ILE A 84 -3.51 2.38 -15.28
C ILE A 84 -4.03 1.41 -16.35
N GLY A 85 -5.31 1.05 -16.33
CA GLY A 85 -5.93 0.18 -17.32
C GLY A 85 -5.84 0.73 -18.74
N THR A 86 -6.13 2.02 -18.93
CA THR A 86 -5.96 2.69 -20.23
C THR A 86 -4.51 2.66 -20.72
N LYS A 87 -3.54 2.92 -19.83
CA LYS A 87 -2.10 2.90 -20.19
C LYS A 87 -1.61 1.50 -20.57
N LEU A 88 -2.13 0.46 -19.94
CA LEU A 88 -1.72 -0.92 -20.14
C LEU A 88 -2.59 -1.68 -21.15
N GLY A 89 -3.66 -1.07 -21.66
CA GLY A 89 -4.60 -1.71 -22.58
C GLY A 89 -5.42 -2.84 -21.94
N ILE A 90 -5.62 -2.81 -20.62
CA ILE A 90 -6.35 -3.83 -19.87
C ILE A 90 -7.56 -3.25 -19.13
N SER A 91 -8.56 -4.09 -18.85
CA SER A 91 -9.77 -3.67 -18.15
C SER A 91 -9.47 -3.27 -16.70
N HIS A 92 -10.30 -2.38 -16.15
CA HIS A 92 -10.24 -1.98 -14.72
C HIS A 92 -10.24 -3.20 -13.78
N ASN A 93 -11.07 -4.20 -14.07
CA ASN A 93 -11.17 -5.42 -13.25
C ASN A 93 -9.87 -6.22 -13.29
N GLU A 94 -9.20 -6.27 -14.44
CA GLU A 94 -7.93 -6.95 -14.58
C GLU A 94 -6.80 -6.23 -13.83
N VAL A 95 -6.78 -4.89 -13.85
CA VAL A 95 -5.86 -4.09 -13.02
C VAL A 95 -6.11 -4.39 -11.54
N SER A 96 -7.37 -4.39 -11.10
CA SER A 96 -7.75 -4.63 -9.70
C SER A 96 -7.30 -6.02 -9.23
N LYS A 97 -7.57 -7.08 -10.01
CA LYS A 97 -7.13 -8.45 -9.69
C LYS A 97 -5.61 -8.56 -9.55
N ARG A 98 -4.87 -7.94 -10.48
CA ARG A 98 -3.40 -7.96 -10.47
C ARG A 98 -2.83 -7.16 -9.29
N LEU A 99 -3.46 -6.03 -8.97
CA LEU A 99 -3.08 -5.22 -7.82
C LEU A 99 -3.32 -5.97 -6.51
N GLN A 100 -4.47 -6.63 -6.36
CA GLN A 100 -4.78 -7.48 -5.21
C GLN A 100 -3.77 -8.63 -5.05
N ALA A 101 -3.34 -9.25 -6.15
CA ALA A 101 -2.31 -10.28 -6.12
C ALA A 101 -0.94 -9.72 -5.65
N ALA A 102 -0.60 -8.50 -6.08
CA ALA A 102 0.60 -7.82 -5.64
C ALA A 102 0.55 -7.45 -4.15
N GLU A 103 -0.58 -6.93 -3.68
CA GLU A 103 -0.84 -6.63 -2.27
C GLU A 103 -0.75 -7.89 -1.40
N GLY A 104 -1.38 -8.98 -1.82
CA GLY A 104 -1.34 -10.26 -1.10
C GLY A 104 0.08 -10.83 -1.01
N PHE A 105 0.90 -10.65 -2.05
CA PHE A 105 2.32 -11.03 -1.98
C PHE A 105 3.07 -10.23 -0.92
N ILE A 106 2.90 -8.90 -0.89
CA ILE A 106 3.54 -8.02 0.09
C ILE A 106 3.08 -8.37 1.51
N GLU A 107 1.78 -8.56 1.72
CA GLU A 107 1.23 -8.99 3.00
C GLU A 107 1.82 -10.34 3.46
N GLY A 108 1.95 -11.30 2.54
CA GLY A 108 2.57 -12.59 2.81
C GLY A 108 4.05 -12.48 3.18
N VAL A 109 4.81 -11.64 2.48
CA VAL A 109 6.23 -11.39 2.81
C VAL A 109 6.35 -10.76 4.20
N LEU A 110 5.51 -9.79 4.53
CA LEU A 110 5.50 -9.16 5.86
C LEU A 110 5.10 -10.16 6.94
N ALA A 111 4.15 -11.06 6.67
CA ALA A 111 3.73 -12.09 7.61
C ALA A 111 4.84 -13.12 7.89
N VAL A 112 5.54 -13.58 6.85
CA VAL A 112 6.63 -14.56 6.98
C VAL A 112 7.88 -13.95 7.60
N SER A 113 8.14 -12.65 7.37
CA SER A 113 9.32 -11.96 7.90
C SER A 113 9.22 -11.67 9.40
N GLY A 114 8.07 -11.90 10.05
CA GLY A 114 7.86 -11.65 11.48
C GLY A 114 7.96 -10.17 11.87
N VAL A 115 7.93 -9.26 10.90
CA VAL A 115 8.02 -7.82 11.15
C VAL A 115 6.69 -7.34 11.72
N THR A 116 6.76 -6.74 12.91
CA THR A 116 5.63 -6.02 13.52
C THR A 116 5.73 -4.58 13.07
N LEU A 117 4.73 -4.09 12.35
CA LEU A 117 4.71 -2.69 11.93
C LEU A 117 4.07 -1.86 13.03
N GLU A 118 4.58 -0.66 13.29
CA GLU A 118 3.93 0.29 14.20
C GLU A 118 2.54 0.69 13.67
N LEU A 119 2.39 0.71 12.34
CA LEU A 119 1.10 0.79 11.66
C LEU A 119 0.06 -0.24 12.13
N ASP A 120 0.45 -1.41 12.63
CA ASP A 120 -0.49 -2.46 13.01
C ASP A 120 -1.45 -2.03 14.13
N LYS A 121 -1.13 -0.96 14.88
CA LYS A 121 -2.02 -0.37 15.89
C LYS A 121 -3.24 0.35 15.28
N TYR A 122 -3.15 0.77 14.01
CA TYR A 122 -4.15 1.63 13.35
C TYR A 122 -4.79 0.98 12.13
N VAL A 123 -4.37 -0.23 11.78
CA VAL A 123 -4.66 -0.87 10.49
C VAL A 123 -5.31 -2.25 10.68
N GLN A 124 -5.74 -2.58 11.90
CA GLN A 124 -6.47 -3.81 12.20
C GLN A 124 -7.89 -3.70 11.63
N LYS A 125 -8.28 -4.60 10.74
CA LYS A 125 -9.68 -4.78 10.41
C LYS A 125 -10.38 -5.34 11.64
N GLU A 126 -11.31 -4.58 12.21
CA GLU A 126 -12.20 -5.09 13.25
C GLU A 126 -12.94 -6.31 12.70
N VAL A 127 -12.80 -7.45 13.39
CA VAL A 127 -13.65 -8.60 13.13
C VAL A 127 -15.01 -8.26 13.74
N ILE A 128 -15.95 -7.81 12.91
CA ILE A 128 -17.35 -7.67 13.33
C ILE A 128 -17.84 -9.07 13.70
N ASN A 129 -17.84 -9.39 14.99
CA ASN A 129 -18.44 -10.60 15.51
C ASN A 129 -19.97 -10.46 15.40
N TRP A 130 -20.57 -11.08 14.38
CA TRP A 130 -22.04 -11.19 14.25
C TRP A 130 -22.67 -12.17 15.27
N ALA A 131 -21.95 -12.56 16.32
CA ALA A 131 -22.50 -13.43 17.36
C ALA A 131 -23.33 -12.62 18.37
N GLY A 132 -24.58 -12.26 18.02
CA GLY A 132 -25.42 -11.55 18.98
C GLY A 132 -26.87 -11.21 18.62
N GLN A 133 -27.42 -11.61 17.47
CA GLN A 133 -28.81 -11.28 17.10
C GLN A 133 -29.58 -12.45 16.47
N THR A 134 -29.68 -13.56 17.20
CA THR A 134 -30.76 -14.54 17.03
C THR A 134 -31.20 -15.06 18.39
N GLY A 135 -31.77 -14.18 19.20
CA GLY A 135 -32.49 -14.51 20.43
C GLY A 135 -33.99 -14.35 20.19
N LEU A 136 -34.65 -15.50 19.97
CA LEU A 136 -36.06 -15.81 20.19
C LEU A 136 -37.00 -14.68 20.67
N ASN A 137 -38.06 -14.43 19.88
CA ASN A 137 -39.43 -14.41 20.40
C ASN A 137 -40.42 -14.63 19.24
N CYS A 138 -40.65 -15.91 18.92
CA CYS A 138 -41.91 -16.34 18.32
C CYS A 138 -42.77 -16.79 19.52
N SER A 139 -43.65 -15.89 19.97
CA SER A 139 -44.66 -16.19 20.98
C SER A 139 -46.00 -16.36 20.28
N MET A 140 -46.71 -17.42 20.69
CA MET A 140 -47.98 -17.96 20.17
C MET A 140 -49.08 -16.93 19.91
#